data_AF-A0A371QL14-F1
#
_entry.id   AF-A0A371QL14-F1
#
_cell.length_a   1.000
_cell.length_b   1.000
_cell.length_c   1.000
_cell.angle_alpha   90.00
_cell.angle_beta   90.00
_cell.angle_gamma   90.00
#
_symmetry.space_group_name_H-M   'P 1'
#
loop_
_entity.id
_entity.type
_entity.pdbx_description
1 polymer ?
#
loop_
_entity_poly.entity_id
_entity_poly.type
_entity_poly.pdbx_seq_one_letter_code
_entity_poly.pdbx_strand_id
1 'polypeptide(L)'
;MVFFAGVDGGVTQLRVTHTTTGNEKDRLQYMLGVRTGYRWSTGLGNLFVTPWIGFGYVLNADDIEIDGDMYESSAFTPFPTIHVGWKF
;
A
#
# COMPACT_ATOMS: atom_id res chain seq x y z
N MET A 1 0.63 -10.44 23.15
CA MET A 1 0.24 -10.06 21.77
C MET A 1 -0.87 -9.03 21.88
N VAL A 2 -0.82 -7.95 21.11
CA VAL A 2 -1.86 -6.89 21.14
C VAL A 2 -2.43 -6.72 19.74
N PHE A 3 -3.74 -6.93 19.60
CA PHE A 3 -4.46 -6.69 18.35
C PHE A 3 -4.76 -5.20 18.17
N PHE A 4 -4.82 -4.76 16.92
CA PHE A 4 -5.32 -3.43 16.59
C PHE A 4 -6.09 -3.46 15.26
N ALA A 5 -7.03 -2.53 15.12
CA ALA A 5 -7.65 -2.15 13.86
C ALA A 5 -7.65 -0.62 13.75
N GLY A 6 -7.64 -0.09 12.53
CA GLY A 6 -7.66 1.34 12.30
C GLY A 6 -7.95 1.69 10.85
N VAL A 7 -8.06 2.99 10.60
CA VAL A 7 -8.12 3.57 9.25
C VAL A 7 -6.74 4.07 8.84
N ASP A 8 -6.50 4.13 7.54
CA ASP A 8 -5.30 4.71 6.95
C ASP A 8 -5.65 5.50 5.69
N GLY A 9 -4.72 6.37 5.30
CA GLY A 9 -4.80 7.15 4.08
C GLY A 9 -3.40 7.43 3.55
N GLY A 10 -3.28 7.56 2.23
CA GLY A 10 -2.00 7.69 1.57
C GLY A 10 -2.07 8.49 0.29
N VAL A 11 -0.91 9.05 -0.08
CA VAL A 11 -0.66 9.66 -1.38
C VAL A 11 0.52 8.91 -1.99
N THR A 12 0.36 8.41 -3.22
CA THR A 12 1.36 7.60 -3.90
C THR A 12 1.59 8.12 -5.30
N GLN A 13 2.86 8.25 -5.71
CA GLN A 13 3.20 8.52 -7.10
C GLN A 13 3.46 7.18 -7.79
N LEU A 14 2.58 6.83 -8.73
CA LEU A 14 2.69 5.66 -9.59
C LEU A 14 3.35 6.06 -10.91
N ARG A 15 4.40 5.34 -11.30
CA ARG A 15 4.99 5.43 -12.64
C ARG A 15 4.72 4.14 -13.40
N VAL A 16 4.13 4.26 -14.57
CA VAL A 16 3.91 3.15 -15.49
C VAL A 16 4.79 3.34 -16.71
N THR A 17 5.61 2.34 -17.03
CA THR A 17 6.49 2.36 -18.20
C THR A 17 6.00 1.32 -19.20
N HIS A 18 5.67 1.77 -20.41
CA HIS A 18 5.31 0.88 -21.51
C HIS A 18 6.56 0.13 -21.99
N THR A 19 6.51 -1.20 -21.93
CA THR A 19 7.68 -2.06 -22.13
C THR A 19 8.20 -2.06 -23.56
N THR A 20 7.34 -1.77 -24.54
CA THR A 20 7.70 -1.83 -25.97
C THR A 20 8.29 -0.53 -26.47
N THR A 21 7.72 0.62 -26.09
CA THR A 21 8.14 1.95 -26.57
C THR A 21 9.07 2.66 -25.58
N GLY A 22 9.08 2.24 -24.32
CA GLY A 22 9.76 2.93 -23.22
C GLY A 22 9.04 4.19 -22.72
N ASN A 23 7.85 4.51 -23.24
CA ASN A 23 7.11 5.69 -22.81
C ASN A 23 6.59 5.53 -21.38
N GLU A 24 6.64 6.62 -20.63
CA GLU A 24 6.25 6.64 -19.21
C GLU A 24 5.01 7.49 -18.99
N LYS A 25 4.19 7.10 -18.01
CA LYS A 25 3.08 7.88 -17.51
C LYS A 25 3.09 7.87 -15.99
N ASP A 26 3.16 9.08 -15.42
CA ASP A 26 3.10 9.30 -13.99
C ASP A 26 1.66 9.62 -13.56
N ARG A 27 1.22 9.04 -12.44
CA ARG A 27 -0.09 9.29 -11.83
C ARG A 27 0.06 9.46 -10.33
N LEU A 28 -0.54 10.52 -9.79
CA LEU A 28 -0.68 10.67 -8.35
C LEU A 28 -1.97 9.97 -7.91
N GLN A 29 -1.90 9.10 -6.92
CA GLN A 29 -3.03 8.34 -6.37
C GLN A 29 -3.31 8.76 -4.94
N TYR A 30 -4.59 8.85 -4.60
CA TYR A 30 -5.08 9.10 -3.25
C TYR A 30 -5.82 7.87 -2.76
N MET A 31 -5.45 7.36 -1.60
CA MET A 31 -6.02 6.13 -1.05
C MET A 31 -6.60 6.39 0.34
N LEU A 32 -7.74 5.75 0.62
CA LEU A 32 -8.28 5.58 1.96
C LEU A 32 -8.51 4.10 2.23
N GLY A 33 -8.18 3.64 3.43
CA GLY A 33 -8.22 2.23 3.75
C GLY A 33 -8.54 1.92 5.20
N VAL A 34 -8.74 0.64 5.43
CA VAL A 34 -8.79 0.04 6.76
C VAL A 34 -7.66 -0.96 6.90
N ARG A 35 -7.14 -1.08 8.11
CA ARG A 35 -6.05 -1.99 8.44
C ARG A 35 -6.26 -2.68 9.76
N THR A 36 -5.68 -3.87 9.85
CA THR A 36 -5.72 -4.70 11.05
C THR A 36 -4.42 -5.47 11.21
N GLY A 37 -4.01 -5.73 12.45
CA GLY A 37 -2.76 -6.42 12.71
C GLY A 37 -2.53 -6.73 14.16
N TYR A 38 -1.34 -7.26 14.43
CA TYR A 38 -0.93 -7.67 15.77
C TYR A 38 0.46 -7.15 16.07
N ARG A 39 0.66 -6.60 17.27
CA ARG A 39 1.99 -6.36 17.82
C ARG A 39 2.43 -7.56 18.64
N TRP A 40 3.57 -8.11 18.28
CA TRP A 40 4.20 -9.25 18.93
C TRP A 40 5.57 -8.86 19.49
N SER A 41 5.75 -9.04 20.80
CA SER A 41 7.08 -8.94 21.42
C SER A 41 7.88 -10.18 21.05
N THR A 42 9.09 -10.01 20.54
CA THR A 42 9.92 -11.14 20.07
C THR A 42 10.55 -11.94 21.21
N GLY A 43 10.51 -11.40 22.44
CA GLY A 43 11.25 -11.94 23.58
C GLY A 43 12.74 -11.54 23.61
N LEU A 44 13.21 -10.82 22.58
CA LEU A 44 14.58 -10.31 22.48
C LEU A 44 14.63 -8.87 23.01
N GLY A 45 14.65 -8.74 24.34
CA GLY A 45 14.63 -7.43 25.01
C GLY A 45 13.32 -6.68 24.69
N ASN A 46 13.45 -5.44 24.21
CA ASN A 46 12.30 -4.57 23.91
C ASN A 46 11.91 -4.55 22.42
N LEU A 47 12.46 -5.48 21.63
CA LEU A 47 12.15 -5.62 20.22
C LEU A 47 10.72 -6.16 20.03
N PHE A 48 10.00 -5.59 19.07
CA PHE A 48 8.70 -6.08 18.66
C PHE A 48 8.56 -6.04 17.14
N VAL A 49 7.72 -6.93 16.63
CA VAL A 49 7.29 -6.95 15.23
C VAL A 49 5.79 -6.73 15.16
N THR A 50 5.34 -6.11 14.07
CA THR A 50 3.95 -5.76 13.86
C THR A 50 3.54 -6.13 12.44
N PRO A 51 3.22 -7.40 12.16
CA PRO A 51 2.54 -7.78 10.92
C PRO A 51 1.13 -7.18 10.89
N TRP A 52 0.76 -6.64 9.74
CA TRP A 52 -0.56 -6.10 9.51
C TRP A 52 -0.94 -6.19 8.02
N ILE A 53 -2.24 -6.19 7.77
CA ILE A 53 -2.81 -6.14 6.43
C ILE A 53 -3.75 -4.95 6.35
N GLY A 54 -3.61 -4.19 5.26
CA GLY A 54 -4.50 -3.11 4.87
C GLY A 54 -5.30 -3.47 3.63
N PHE A 55 -6.47 -2.86 3.53
CA PHE A 55 -7.27 -2.86 2.31
C PHE A 55 -7.69 -1.43 2.02
N GLY A 56 -7.18 -0.89 0.91
CA GLY A 56 -7.39 0.49 0.51
C GLY A 56 -8.25 0.60 -0.75
N TYR A 57 -8.92 1.74 -0.87
CA TYR A 57 -9.64 2.19 -2.05
C TYR A 57 -8.96 3.45 -2.60
N VAL A 58 -8.57 3.40 -3.87
CA VAL A 58 -7.96 4.51 -4.61
C VAL A 58 -9.07 5.39 -5.16
N LEU A 59 -9.14 6.63 -4.67
CA LEU A 59 -10.24 7.57 -4.93
C LEU A 59 -10.29 8.07 -6.38
N ASN A 60 -9.15 8.03 -7.07
CA ASN A 60 -8.96 8.49 -8.43
C ASN A 60 -8.37 7.38 -9.32
N ALA A 61 -8.83 6.14 -9.09
CA ALA A 61 -8.55 5.04 -9.98
C ALA A 61 -9.29 5.25 -11.30
N ASP A 62 -8.55 5.57 -12.34
CA ASP A 62 -9.03 5.48 -13.71
C ASP A 62 -8.01 4.67 -14.52
N ASP A 63 -8.43 4.20 -15.69
CA ASP A 63 -7.55 3.49 -16.60
C ASP A 63 -6.40 4.38 -17.07
N ILE A 64 -5.33 3.73 -17.52
CA ILE A 64 -4.12 4.40 -17.99
C ILE A 64 -3.97 4.07 -19.47
N GLU A 65 -4.07 5.08 -20.33
CA GLU A 65 -3.73 4.96 -21.75
C GLU A 65 -2.25 5.31 -21.97
N ILE A 66 -1.48 4.45 -22.63
CA ILE A 66 -0.10 4.72 -23.09
C ILE A 66 0.05 4.15 -24.49
N ASP A 67 0.43 4.97 -25.46
CA ASP A 67 0.64 4.58 -26.87
C ASP A 67 -0.55 3.87 -27.54
N GLY A 68 -1.77 4.21 -27.11
CA GLY A 68 -3.01 3.60 -27.60
C GLY A 68 -3.38 2.29 -26.92
N ASP A 69 -2.52 1.76 -26.05
CA ASP A 69 -2.85 0.64 -25.17
C ASP A 69 -3.53 1.13 -23.90
N MET A 70 -4.60 0.44 -23.51
CA MET A 70 -5.39 0.72 -22.31
C MET A 70 -5.07 -0.27 -21.20
N TYR A 71 -4.71 0.25 -20.03
CA TYR A 71 -4.43 -0.53 -18.83
C TYR A 71 -5.49 -0.29 -17.76
N GLU A 72 -6.23 -1.34 -17.42
CA GLU A 72 -7.25 -1.30 -16.39
C GLU A 72 -6.63 -1.12 -15.00
N SER A 73 -7.11 -0.13 -14.26
CA SER A 73 -6.65 0.14 -12.89
C SER A 73 -7.67 -0.31 -11.86
N SER A 74 -7.28 -1.25 -10.98
CA SER A 74 -8.12 -1.64 -9.85
C SER A 74 -8.20 -0.50 -8.83
N ALA A 75 -9.42 -0.14 -8.42
CA ALA A 75 -9.63 0.78 -7.31
C ALA A 75 -9.27 0.19 -5.95
N PHE A 76 -9.25 -1.14 -5.82
CA PHE A 76 -8.92 -1.82 -4.56
C PHE A 76 -7.46 -2.25 -4.52
N THR A 77 -6.78 -1.93 -3.42
CA THR A 77 -5.36 -2.22 -3.20
C THR A 77 -5.16 -2.95 -1.87
N PRO A 78 -4.74 -4.22 -1.87
CA PRO A 78 -4.29 -4.90 -0.66
C PRO A 78 -2.89 -4.42 -0.27
N PHE A 79 -2.63 -4.27 1.02
CA PHE A 79 -1.33 -3.80 1.53
C PHE A 79 -0.85 -4.65 2.73
N PRO A 80 -0.15 -5.77 2.49
CA PRO A 80 0.49 -6.53 3.55
C PRO A 80 1.81 -5.86 3.96
N THR A 81 2.11 -5.78 5.27
CA THR A 81 3.36 -5.19 5.77
C THR A 81 3.76 -5.77 7.11
N ILE A 82 5.06 -5.70 7.43
CA ILE A 82 5.61 -6.00 8.75
C ILE A 82 6.44 -4.78 9.20
N HIS A 83 6.09 -4.19 10.34
CA HIS A 83 6.95 -3.20 10.99
C HIS A 83 7.83 -3.87 12.06
N VAL A 84 9.06 -3.41 12.19
CA VAL A 84 9.97 -3.76 13.29
C VAL A 84 10.15 -2.52 14.15
N GLY A 85 10.08 -2.65 15.47
CA GLY A 85 10.23 -1.52 16.38
C GLY A 85 10.85 -1.89 17.72
N TRP A 86 11.24 -0.87 18.48
CA TRP A 86 11.85 -0.98 19.80
C TRP A 86 11.07 -0.16 20.82
N LYS A 87 10.89 -0.69 22.04
CA LYS A 87 10.26 0.05 23.16
C LYS A 87 11.35 0.52 24.14
N PHE A 88 11.30 1.78 24.56
CA PHE A 88 12.17 2.31 25.61
C PHE A 88 11.48 2.21 26.97
#